data_AF-A0A958XWS5-F1
#
_entry.id   AF-A0A958XWS5-F1
#
_cell.length_a   1.000
_cell.length_b   1.000
_cell.length_c   1.000
_cell.angle_alpha   90.00
_cell.angle_beta   90.00
_cell.angle_gamma   90.00
#
_symmetry.space_group_name_H-M   'P 1'
#
loop_
_entity.id
_entity.type
_entity.pdbx_description
1 polymer ?
#
loop_
_entity_poly.entity_id
_entity_poly.type
_entity_poly.pdbx_seq_one_letter_code
_entity_poly.pdbx_strand_id
1 'polypeptide(L)'
;MGAVSSPEFSRNKIHPHKFALWVGIASIMMMFGAFTSAYVVRRSAGNWLEFKLPDIFFFNTVVIILSSVTLHYAYRSFKKGNEKLFKALLLTTFVLGISFVILQYKGWEALNTIGATFTINPSSSFIYVISGLHAAHVLGGVAALLVALAH
;
A
#
# COMPACT_ATOMS: atom_id res chain seq x y z
N MET A 1 5.05 -48.59 36.72
CA MET A 1 5.65 -47.25 36.47
C MET A 1 5.29 -46.82 35.05
N GLY A 2 4.29 -45.96 34.87
CA GLY A 2 4.01 -45.32 33.58
C GLY A 2 4.49 -43.88 33.64
N ALA A 3 5.55 -43.54 32.90
CA ALA A 3 6.01 -42.17 32.81
C ALA A 3 5.01 -41.36 31.96
N VAL A 4 4.26 -40.48 32.61
CA VAL A 4 3.43 -39.48 31.95
C VAL A 4 4.38 -38.50 31.25
N SER A 5 4.38 -38.50 29.92
CA SER A 5 5.09 -37.53 29.11
C SER A 5 4.45 -36.15 29.28
N SER A 6 5.16 -35.23 29.90
CA SER A 6 4.75 -33.83 30.03
C SER A 6 4.56 -33.19 28.65
N PRO A 7 3.46 -32.46 28.38
CA PRO A 7 3.28 -31.78 27.11
C PRO A 7 4.30 -30.66 26.95
N GLU A 8 5.12 -30.74 25.90
CA GLU A 8 6.08 -29.71 25.51
C GLU A 8 5.30 -28.48 24.98
N PHE A 9 5.00 -27.52 25.85
CA PHE A 9 4.46 -26.23 25.42
C PHE A 9 5.55 -25.45 24.68
N SER A 10 5.62 -25.65 23.35
CA SER A 10 6.40 -24.80 22.44
C SER A 10 5.88 -23.37 22.52
N ARG A 11 6.50 -22.57 23.40
CA ARG A 11 6.21 -21.14 23.55
C ARG A 11 6.82 -20.42 22.35
N ASN A 12 6.04 -20.36 21.27
CA ASN A 12 6.39 -19.61 20.06
C ASN A 12 6.40 -18.12 20.41
N LYS A 13 7.54 -17.61 20.91
CA LYS A 13 7.71 -16.19 21.26
C LYS A 13 7.79 -15.41 19.95
N ILE A 14 6.66 -14.96 19.44
CA ILE A 14 6.64 -14.06 18.29
C ILE A 14 7.47 -12.82 18.67
N HIS A 15 8.49 -12.52 17.87
CA HIS A 15 9.35 -11.36 18.12
C HIS A 15 8.48 -10.09 18.15
N PRO A 16 8.61 -9.20 19.16
CA PRO A 16 7.71 -8.06 19.34
C PRO A 16 7.54 -7.20 18.07
N HIS A 17 8.62 -7.00 17.32
CA HIS A 17 8.61 -6.27 16.04
C HIS A 17 7.76 -6.96 14.96
N LYS A 18 7.81 -8.29 14.86
CA LYS A 18 7.00 -9.05 13.89
C LYS A 18 5.52 -9.01 14.28
N PHE A 19 5.22 -9.07 15.57
CA PHE A 19 3.86 -8.92 16.07
C PHE A 19 3.30 -7.53 15.76
N ALA A 20 4.05 -6.47 16.07
CA ALA A 20 3.66 -5.09 15.75
C ALA A 20 3.42 -4.88 14.24
N LEU A 21 4.27 -5.47 13.38
CA LEU A 21 4.10 -5.44 11.92
C LEU A 21 2.77 -6.09 11.50
N TRP A 22 2.45 -7.28 12.00
CA TRP A 22 1.20 -7.98 11.67
C TRP A 22 -0.04 -7.19 12.12
N VAL A 23 -0.01 -6.63 13.33
CA VAL A 23 -1.09 -5.77 13.84
C VAL A 23 -1.24 -4.52 12.97
N GLY A 24 -0.13 -3.89 12.56
CA GLY A 24 -0.14 -2.75 11.66
C GLY A 24 -0.76 -3.07 10.29
N ILE A 25 -0.38 -4.19 9.68
CA ILE A 25 -0.96 -4.66 8.41
C ILE A 25 -2.46 -4.92 8.58
N ALA A 26 -2.87 -5.62 9.63
CA ALA A 26 -4.28 -5.90 9.90
C ALA A 26 -5.11 -4.61 10.07
N SER A 27 -4.59 -3.64 10.82
CA SER A 27 -5.23 -2.34 11.02
C SER A 27 -5.43 -1.57 9.71
N ILE A 28 -4.39 -1.50 8.87
CA ILE A 28 -4.46 -0.82 7.57
C ILE A 28 -5.45 -1.52 6.64
N MET A 29 -5.47 -2.86 6.61
CA MET A 29 -6.46 -3.61 5.82
C MET A 29 -7.89 -3.32 6.28
N MET A 30 -8.15 -3.29 7.60
CA MET A 30 -9.47 -2.95 8.14
C MET A 30 -9.88 -1.52 7.76
N MET A 31 -8.96 -0.56 7.83
CA MET A 31 -9.22 0.83 7.41
C MET A 31 -9.65 0.89 5.94
N PHE A 32 -8.87 0.33 5.01
CA PHE A 32 -9.24 0.33 3.59
C PHE A 32 -10.54 -0.45 3.32
N GLY A 33 -10.78 -1.54 4.06
CA GLY A 33 -12.03 -2.30 4.01
C GLY A 33 -13.24 -1.46 4.43
N ALA A 34 -13.12 -0.69 5.52
CA ALA A 34 -14.18 0.20 5.99
C ALA A 34 -14.50 1.31 4.98
N PHE A 35 -13.48 1.96 4.42
CA PHE A 35 -13.68 2.98 3.38
C PHE A 35 -14.29 2.41 2.09
N THR A 36 -13.89 1.21 1.69
CA THR A 36 -14.46 0.52 0.53
C THR A 36 -15.92 0.13 0.77
N SER A 37 -16.25 -0.35 1.97
CA SER A 37 -17.64 -0.64 2.36
C SER A 37 -18.50 0.63 2.32
N ALA A 38 -18.00 1.74 2.88
CA ALA A 38 -18.68 3.03 2.84
C ALA A 38 -18.92 3.52 1.40
N TYR A 39 -17.94 3.34 0.50
CA TYR A 39 -18.08 3.62 -0.92
C TYR A 39 -19.22 2.82 -1.55
N VAL A 40 -19.27 1.50 -1.33
CA VAL A 40 -20.30 0.61 -1.91
C VAL A 40 -21.69 0.99 -1.41
N VAL A 41 -21.84 1.20 -0.10
CA VAL A 41 -23.12 1.60 0.51
C VAL A 41 -23.59 2.95 -0.03
N ARG A 42 -22.68 3.94 -0.13
CA ARG A 42 -23.05 5.27 -0.66
C ARG A 42 -23.38 5.21 -2.15
N ARG A 43 -22.70 4.36 -2.92
CA ARG A 43 -23.01 4.13 -4.34
C ARG A 43 -24.43 3.62 -4.54
N SER A 44 -24.92 2.77 -3.64
CA SER A 44 -26.28 2.25 -3.68
C SER A 44 -27.36 3.27 -3.25
N ALA A 45 -26.99 4.37 -2.59
CA ALA A 45 -27.94 5.35 -2.04
C ALA A 45 -28.43 6.41 -3.05
N GLY A 46 -27.97 6.35 -4.32
CA GLY A 46 -28.33 7.29 -5.38
C GLY A 46 -27.42 8.52 -5.49
N ASN A 47 -27.64 9.36 -6.52
CA ASN A 47 -26.83 10.54 -6.86
C ASN A 47 -25.34 10.23 -7.17
N TRP A 48 -25.10 9.09 -7.83
CA TRP A 48 -23.76 8.67 -8.23
C TRP A 48 -23.43 9.19 -9.62
N LEU A 49 -22.43 10.06 -9.74
CA LEU A 49 -21.95 10.53 -11.04
C LEU A 49 -20.85 9.61 -11.53
N GLU A 50 -21.05 9.03 -12.72
CA GLU A 50 -20.04 8.24 -13.39
C GLU A 50 -19.15 9.15 -14.22
N PHE A 51 -17.91 9.31 -13.77
CA PHE A 51 -16.88 10.04 -14.50
C PHE A 51 -15.89 9.03 -15.07
N LYS A 52 -15.43 9.27 -16.31
CA LYS A 52 -14.33 8.51 -16.87
C LYS A 52 -13.04 8.88 -16.13
N LEU A 53 -12.44 7.90 -15.46
CA LEU A 53 -11.15 8.09 -14.80
C LEU A 53 -10.07 8.41 -15.84
N PRO A 54 -9.20 9.40 -15.60
CA PRO A 54 -8.08 9.68 -16.48
C PRO A 54 -7.12 8.49 -16.58
N ASP A 55 -6.55 8.26 -17.77
CA ASP A 55 -5.66 7.12 -18.03
C ASP A 55 -4.40 7.09 -17.14
N ILE A 56 -4.04 8.23 -16.53
CA ILE A 56 -2.93 8.33 -15.58
C ILE A 56 -3.07 7.41 -14.36
N PHE A 57 -4.30 7.11 -13.93
CA PHE A 57 -4.55 6.15 -12.85
C PHE A 57 -4.13 4.73 -13.22
N PHE A 58 -4.28 4.36 -14.49
CA PHE A 58 -3.83 3.07 -15.01
C PHE A 58 -2.30 2.98 -14.99
N PHE A 59 -1.60 4.01 -15.50
CA PHE A 59 -0.14 4.08 -15.43
C PHE A 59 0.35 4.02 -13.98
N ASN A 60 -0.33 4.70 -13.06
CA ASN A 60 0.03 4.66 -11.64
C ASN A 60 -0.08 3.25 -11.04
N THR A 61 -1.10 2.50 -11.46
CA THR A 61 -1.31 1.11 -11.04
C THR A 61 -0.21 0.19 -11.59
N VAL A 62 0.21 0.40 -12.85
CA VAL A 62 1.35 -0.35 -13.41
C VAL A 62 2.63 -0.08 -12.62
N VAL A 63 2.89 1.19 -12.26
CA VAL A 63 4.08 1.57 -11.49
C VAL A 63 4.11 0.90 -10.11
N ILE A 64 2.99 0.87 -9.37
CA ILE A 64 2.97 0.25 -8.05
C ILE A 64 3.09 -1.28 -8.13
N ILE A 65 2.54 -1.91 -9.18
CA ILE A 65 2.72 -3.35 -9.42
C ILE A 65 4.20 -3.66 -9.69
N LEU A 66 4.84 -2.87 -10.56
CA LEU A 66 6.28 -3.01 -10.82
C LEU A 66 7.11 -2.83 -9.54
N SER A 67 6.75 -1.86 -8.69
CA SER A 67 7.40 -1.64 -7.39
C SER A 67 7.27 -2.86 -6.46
N SER A 68 6.08 -3.49 -6.43
CA SER A 68 5.86 -4.71 -5.66
C SER A 68 6.75 -5.87 -6.14
N VAL A 69 6.85 -6.03 -7.47
CA VAL A 69 7.71 -7.05 -8.09
C VAL A 69 9.18 -6.79 -7.74
N THR A 70 9.68 -5.56 -7.88
CA THR A 70 11.08 -5.22 -7.56
C THR A 70 11.39 -5.48 -6.08
N LEU A 71 10.48 -5.13 -5.17
CA LEU A 71 10.66 -5.38 -3.73
C LEU A 71 10.66 -6.88 -3.41
N HIS A 72 9.82 -7.67 -4.08
CA HIS A 72 9.81 -9.13 -3.93
C HIS A 72 11.14 -9.75 -4.40
N TYR A 73 11.67 -9.30 -5.53
CA TYR A 73 13.00 -9.74 -6.00
C TYR A 73 14.13 -9.27 -5.08
N ALA A 74 14.02 -8.08 -4.48
CA ALA A 74 14.98 -7.61 -3.47
C ALA A 74 15.03 -8.59 -2.29
N TYR A 75 13.88 -8.96 -1.75
CA TYR A 75 13.76 -9.94 -0.66
C TYR A 75 14.38 -11.30 -1.03
N ARG A 76 14.13 -11.80 -2.24
CA ARG A 76 14.74 -13.06 -2.72
C ARG A 76 16.27 -12.94 -2.87
N SER A 77 16.77 -11.80 -3.33
CA SER A 77 18.21 -11.54 -3.49
C SER A 77 18.93 -11.46 -2.15
N PHE A 78 18.29 -10.85 -1.15
CA PHE A 78 18.77 -10.83 0.23
C PHE A 78 18.93 -12.24 0.80
N LYS A 79 17.93 -13.12 0.60
CA LYS A 79 18.01 -14.53 1.02
C LYS A 79 19.14 -15.32 0.33
N LYS A 80 19.53 -14.93 -0.89
CA LYS A 80 20.63 -15.55 -1.64
C LYS A 80 22.00 -14.97 -1.28
N GLY A 81 22.08 -14.00 -0.37
CA GLY A 81 23.32 -13.32 0.01
C GLY A 81 23.87 -12.36 -1.04
N ASN A 82 23.08 -11.98 -2.06
CA ASN A 82 23.52 -11.03 -3.08
C ASN A 82 23.18 -9.59 -2.67
N GLU A 83 24.05 -8.99 -1.86
CA GLU A 83 23.87 -7.65 -1.31
C GLU A 83 23.83 -6.54 -2.38
N LYS A 84 24.66 -6.66 -3.43
CA LYS A 84 24.71 -5.66 -4.51
C LYS A 84 23.36 -5.58 -5.23
N LEU A 85 22.81 -6.74 -5.60
CA LEU A 85 21.51 -6.81 -6.26
C LEU A 85 20.38 -6.38 -5.33
N PHE A 86 20.44 -6.75 -4.05
CA PHE A 86 19.48 -6.31 -3.04
C PHE A 86 19.42 -4.78 -2.93
N LYS A 87 20.55 -4.10 -2.76
CA LYS A 87 20.61 -2.63 -2.66
C LYS A 87 20.14 -1.95 -3.95
N ALA A 88 20.53 -2.48 -5.11
CA ALA A 88 20.08 -1.97 -6.41
C ALA A 88 18.54 -2.06 -6.55
N LEU A 89 17.94 -3.20 -6.22
CA LEU A 89 16.48 -3.40 -6.31
C LEU A 89 15.72 -2.56 -5.26
N LEU A 90 16.28 -2.36 -4.08
CA LEU A 90 15.74 -1.44 -3.08
C LEU A 90 15.69 0.00 -3.59
N LEU A 91 16.80 0.48 -4.19
CA LEU A 91 16.86 1.80 -4.79
C LEU A 91 15.86 1.94 -5.94
N THR A 92 15.73 0.94 -6.80
CA THR A 92 14.71 0.92 -7.86
C THR A 92 13.30 1.02 -7.28
N THR A 93 13.00 0.25 -6.23
CA THR A 93 11.70 0.29 -5.55
C THR A 93 11.41 1.66 -4.95
N PHE A 94 12.42 2.29 -4.33
CA PHE A 94 12.32 3.65 -3.80
C PHE A 94 11.97 4.66 -4.89
N VAL A 95 12.68 4.63 -6.03
CA VAL A 95 12.40 5.52 -7.17
C VAL A 95 11.00 5.29 -7.74
N LEU A 96 10.55 4.03 -7.84
CA LEU A 96 9.18 3.70 -8.26
C LEU A 96 8.14 4.22 -7.27
N GLY A 97 8.42 4.15 -5.96
CA GLY A 97 7.55 4.72 -4.92
C GLY A 97 7.42 6.24 -5.01
N ILE A 98 8.51 6.97 -5.26
CA ILE A 98 8.46 8.41 -5.52
C ILE A 98 7.68 8.71 -6.81
N SER A 99 7.93 7.94 -7.87
CA SER A 99 7.22 8.08 -9.14
C SER A 99 5.70 7.87 -8.96
N PHE A 100 5.29 6.91 -8.13
CA PHE A 100 3.90 6.68 -7.77
C PHE A 100 3.26 7.92 -7.15
N VAL A 101 3.94 8.56 -6.18
CA VAL A 101 3.41 9.77 -5.51
C VAL A 101 3.24 10.92 -6.51
N ILE A 102 4.20 11.11 -7.42
CA ILE A 102 4.12 12.13 -8.47
C ILE A 102 2.95 11.85 -9.43
N LEU A 103 2.80 10.60 -9.88
CA LEU A 103 1.70 10.19 -10.75
C LEU A 103 0.34 10.33 -10.06
N GLN A 104 0.27 10.02 -8.77
CA GLN A 104 -0.93 10.17 -7.96
C GLN A 104 -1.35 11.65 -7.85
N TYR A 105 -0.39 12.56 -7.64
CA TYR A 105 -0.64 14.00 -7.66
C TYR A 105 -1.14 14.49 -9.02
N LYS A 106 -0.48 14.09 -10.11
CA LYS A 106 -0.95 14.40 -11.47
C LYS A 106 -2.34 13.81 -11.76
N GLY A 107 -2.67 12.67 -11.16
CA GLY A 107 -4.02 12.08 -11.21
C GLY A 107 -5.07 12.98 -10.57
N TRP A 108 -4.76 13.62 -9.46
CA TRP A 108 -5.64 14.61 -8.82
C TRP A 108 -5.79 15.89 -9.66
N GLU A 109 -4.72 16.34 -10.31
CA GLU A 109 -4.81 17.46 -11.27
C GLU A 109 -5.72 17.10 -12.45
N ALA A 110 -5.55 15.91 -13.03
CA ALA A 110 -6.37 15.43 -14.15
C ALA A 110 -7.84 15.23 -13.76
N LEU A 111 -8.14 14.87 -12.51
CA LEU A 111 -9.52 14.82 -12.00
C LEU A 111 -10.12 16.23 -11.86
N ASN A 112 -9.33 17.21 -11.42
CA ASN A 112 -9.78 18.59 -11.32
C ASN A 112 -10.07 19.20 -12.70
N THR A 113 -9.25 18.89 -13.72
CA THR A 113 -9.46 19.45 -15.08
C THR A 113 -10.72 18.93 -15.76
N ILE A 114 -11.16 17.70 -15.47
CA ILE A 114 -12.42 17.15 -15.98
C ILE A 114 -13.65 17.56 -15.15
N GLY A 115 -13.47 18.47 -14.18
CA GLY A 115 -14.55 18.95 -13.32
C GLY A 115 -15.00 17.94 -12.26
N ALA A 116 -14.22 16.90 -11.97
CA ALA A 116 -14.49 15.94 -10.91
C ALA A 116 -13.82 16.40 -9.60
N THR A 117 -14.09 17.61 -9.13
CA THR A 117 -13.42 18.16 -7.93
C THR A 117 -13.95 17.52 -6.64
N PHE A 118 -13.23 17.72 -5.54
CA PHE A 118 -13.53 17.12 -4.24
C PHE A 118 -14.94 17.40 -3.70
N THR A 119 -15.56 18.52 -4.06
CA THR A 119 -16.84 18.99 -3.47
C THR A 119 -18.06 18.76 -4.35
N ILE A 120 -17.89 18.37 -5.62
CA ILE A 120 -18.98 18.32 -6.59
C ILE A 120 -19.94 17.16 -6.34
N ASN A 121 -19.42 15.98 -6.00
CA ASN A 121 -20.26 14.81 -5.78
C ASN A 121 -19.60 13.84 -4.80
N PRO A 122 -20.37 13.11 -3.96
CA PRO A 122 -19.82 12.06 -3.11
C PRO A 122 -18.89 11.09 -3.86
N SER A 123 -19.22 10.71 -5.10
CA SER A 123 -18.41 9.84 -5.94
C SER A 123 -16.99 10.36 -6.17
N SER A 124 -16.83 11.66 -6.46
CA SER A 124 -15.50 12.25 -6.63
C SER A 124 -14.78 12.35 -5.29
N SER A 125 -15.47 12.79 -4.22
CA SER A 125 -14.88 12.86 -2.88
C SER A 125 -14.30 11.53 -2.42
N PHE A 126 -15.00 10.40 -2.63
CA PHE A 126 -14.49 9.07 -2.29
C PHE A 126 -13.23 8.70 -3.05
N ILE A 127 -13.13 9.04 -4.34
CA ILE A 127 -11.92 8.78 -5.13
C ILE A 127 -10.72 9.55 -4.54
N TYR A 128 -10.91 10.82 -4.19
CA TYR A 128 -9.86 11.62 -3.53
C TYR A 128 -9.47 11.07 -2.15
N VAL A 129 -10.44 10.71 -1.30
CA VAL A 129 -10.16 10.19 0.05
C VAL A 129 -9.43 8.85 -0.01
N ILE A 130 -9.93 7.89 -0.80
CA ILE A 130 -9.33 6.55 -0.90
C ILE A 130 -7.94 6.65 -1.53
N SER A 131 -7.79 7.40 -2.62
CA SER A 131 -6.49 7.56 -3.28
C SER A 131 -5.50 8.40 -2.46
N GLY A 132 -5.99 9.39 -1.70
CA GLY A 132 -5.21 10.18 -0.74
C GLY A 132 -4.68 9.34 0.41
N LEU A 133 -5.53 8.52 1.03
CA LEU A 133 -5.10 7.58 2.07
C LEU A 133 -4.10 6.56 1.52
N HIS A 134 -4.30 6.09 0.29
CA HIS A 134 -3.36 5.20 -0.37
C HIS A 134 -2.00 5.88 -0.60
N ALA A 135 -1.99 7.13 -1.07
CA ALA A 135 -0.78 7.92 -1.21
C ALA A 135 -0.05 8.11 0.13
N ALA A 136 -0.78 8.44 1.20
CA ALA A 136 -0.23 8.59 2.54
C ALA A 136 0.39 7.28 3.07
N HIS A 137 -0.26 6.15 2.83
CA HIS A 137 0.28 4.83 3.16
C HIS A 137 1.58 4.54 2.39
N VAL A 138 1.60 4.79 1.08
CA VAL A 138 2.80 4.60 0.24
C VAL A 138 3.94 5.53 0.68
N LEU A 139 3.66 6.78 1.04
CA LEU A 139 4.65 7.69 1.61
C LEU A 139 5.29 7.14 2.89
N GLY A 140 4.48 6.54 3.78
CA GLY A 140 5.00 5.83 4.96
C GLY A 140 5.91 4.65 4.58
N GLY A 141 5.54 3.89 3.54
CA GLY A 141 6.38 2.82 2.99
C GLY A 141 7.70 3.34 2.41
N VAL A 142 7.67 4.43 1.64
CA VAL A 142 8.86 5.07 1.06
C VAL A 142 9.79 5.60 2.16
N ALA A 143 9.25 6.18 3.22
CA ALA A 143 10.05 6.60 4.39
C ALA A 143 10.73 5.40 5.06
N ALA A 144 10.03 4.29 5.23
CA ALA A 144 10.63 3.06 5.75
C ALA A 144 11.72 2.49 4.83
N LEU A 145 11.54 2.55 3.50
CA LEU A 145 12.55 2.15 2.53
C LEU A 145 13.79 3.05 2.57
N LEU A 146 13.62 4.36 2.77
CA LEU A 146 14.73 5.29 2.93
C LEU A 146 15.59 4.94 4.16
N VAL A 147 14.95 4.67 5.30
CA VAL A 147 15.64 4.23 6.51
C VAL A 147 16.37 2.90 6.28
N ALA A 148 15.74 1.96 5.57
CA ALA A 148 16.35 0.67 5.23
C ALA A 148 17.50 0.76 4.21
N LEU A 149 17.56 1.82 3.40
CA LEU A 149 18.68 2.10 2.49
C LEU A 149 19.85 2.79 3.19
N ALA A 150 19.56 3.59 4.23
CA ALA A 150 20.55 4.34 5.00
C ALA A 150 21.29 3.49 6.04
N HIS A 151 20.70 2.35 6.45
CA HIS A 151 21.27 1.39 7.40
C HIS A 151 21.87 0.19 6.66
#